data_AF-A0A1T5B295-F1
#
_entry.id   AF-A0A1T5B295-F1
#
_cell.length_a   1.000
_cell.length_b   1.000
_cell.length_c   1.000
_cell.angle_alpha   90.00
_cell.angle_beta   90.00
_cell.angle_gamma   90.00
#
_symmetry.space_group_name_H-M   'P 1'
#
loop_
_entity.id
_entity.type
_entity.pdbx_description
1 polymer ?
#
loop_
_entity_poly.entity_id
_entity_poly.type
_entity_poly.pdbx_seq_one_letter_code
_entity_poly.pdbx_strand_id
1 'polypeptide(L)'
;MKTLFSIFLFLLATADLYAQKSVPKGNFSELVQREVGDLNNDKRDDIIVLEMDVEDETGPLRVQIFLSQPNGKLRLAVSSTQIMESQYPPNKHGEHNGNTIPDFFIEEGKLRMLTDIDGRKSCYEFRFRQNNFELVKISRVYWNGKNTTFETEIDLIAKTKIQFEQELGSDEIFNKRKKAIKINSLPKIQDLGFSDLEQY
;
A
#
# COMPACT_ATOMS: atom_id res chain seq x y z
N MET A 1 65.23 2.34 4.61
CA MET A 1 63.85 2.07 5.09
C MET A 1 63.06 3.36 5.32
N LYS A 2 63.08 4.32 4.40
CA LYS A 2 62.26 5.55 4.50
C LYS A 2 61.51 5.90 3.20
N THR A 3 61.86 5.22 2.10
CA THR A 3 61.26 5.43 0.77
C THR A 3 60.19 4.41 0.40
N LEU A 4 60.14 3.22 1.03
CA LEU A 4 59.06 2.25 0.81
C LEU A 4 57.78 2.58 1.57
N PHE A 5 57.85 3.36 2.66
CA PHE A 5 56.68 3.70 3.46
C PHE A 5 55.80 4.79 2.80
N SER A 6 56.39 5.58 1.90
CA SER A 6 55.70 6.67 1.21
C SER A 6 54.81 6.19 0.05
N ILE A 7 55.08 5.01 -0.52
CA ILE A 7 54.28 4.46 -1.63
C ILE A 7 53.00 3.80 -1.09
N PHE A 8 53.03 3.26 0.13
CA PHE A 8 51.86 2.65 0.75
C PHE A 8 50.79 3.69 1.16
N LEU A 9 51.20 4.94 1.43
CA LEU A 9 50.28 6.01 1.81
C LEU A 9 49.51 6.62 0.62
N PHE A 10 49.99 6.43 -0.62
CA PHE A 10 49.32 6.96 -1.82
C PHE A 10 48.27 6.00 -2.42
N LEU A 11 48.29 4.72 -2.04
CA LEU A 11 47.33 3.71 -2.48
C LEU A 11 46.04 3.66 -1.65
N LEU A 12 45.96 4.44 -0.56
CA LEU A 12 44.75 4.55 0.28
C LEU A 12 43.84 5.74 -0.12
N ALA A 13 44.23 6.53 -1.13
CA ALA A 13 43.52 7.75 -1.51
C ALA A 13 42.44 7.56 -2.60
N THR A 14 42.24 6.34 -3.11
CA THR A 14 41.17 6.04 -4.09
C THR A 14 40.04 5.22 -3.47
N ALA A 15 39.73 5.47 -2.19
CA ALA A 15 38.41 5.12 -1.70
C ALA A 15 37.45 6.11 -2.37
N ASP A 16 36.80 5.66 -3.45
CA ASP A 16 35.65 6.33 -4.01
C ASP A 16 34.67 6.58 -2.87
N LEU A 17 34.65 7.82 -2.40
CA LEU A 17 33.55 8.37 -1.61
C LEU A 17 32.34 8.37 -2.53
N TYR A 18 31.73 7.21 -2.71
CA TYR A 18 30.30 7.14 -2.96
C TYR A 18 29.65 7.74 -1.72
N ALA A 19 29.54 9.07 -1.71
CA ALA A 19 28.50 9.73 -0.97
C ALA A 19 27.24 8.91 -1.26
N GLN A 20 26.69 8.28 -0.25
CA GLN A 20 25.35 7.74 -0.34
C GLN A 20 24.53 8.90 -0.88
N LYS A 21 24.13 8.83 -2.16
CA LYS A 21 23.04 9.63 -2.68
C LYS A 21 21.92 9.27 -1.71
N SER A 22 21.70 10.11 -0.71
CA SER A 22 20.46 10.08 0.03
C SER A 22 19.44 10.26 -1.07
N VAL A 23 18.73 9.19 -1.42
CA VAL A 23 17.51 9.30 -2.19
C VAL A 23 16.78 10.47 -1.54
N PRO A 24 16.47 11.56 -2.28
CA PRO A 24 15.75 12.67 -1.69
C PRO A 24 14.60 12.06 -0.91
N LYS A 25 14.54 12.31 0.40
CA LYS A 25 13.32 12.01 1.13
C LYS A 25 12.29 12.87 0.43
N GLY A 26 11.41 12.26 -0.35
CA GLY A 26 10.44 13.00 -1.15
C GLY A 26 9.79 14.10 -0.30
N ASN A 27 9.57 15.25 -0.91
CA ASN A 27 8.93 16.40 -0.29
C ASN A 27 7.41 16.20 -0.36
N PHE A 28 6.93 15.15 0.30
CA PHE A 28 5.50 14.81 0.45
C PHE A 28 4.78 15.90 1.26
N SER A 29 4.53 17.04 0.63
CA SER A 29 4.03 18.26 1.25
C SER A 29 2.55 18.49 1.00
N GLU A 30 1.99 17.88 -0.03
CA GLU A 30 0.58 18.05 -0.38
C GLU A 30 -0.26 17.00 0.34
N LEU A 31 -1.17 17.43 1.20
CA LEU A 31 -2.10 16.55 1.91
C LEU A 31 -3.25 16.14 0.99
N VAL A 32 -3.31 14.85 0.66
CA VAL A 32 -4.38 14.29 -0.18
C VAL A 32 -5.56 13.83 0.68
N GLN A 33 -5.28 13.13 1.77
CA GLN A 33 -6.29 12.59 2.66
C GLN A 33 -5.81 12.56 4.10
N ARG A 34 -6.75 12.80 5.03
CA ARG A 34 -6.53 12.60 6.46
C ARG A 34 -7.75 11.92 7.08
N GLU A 35 -7.53 10.76 7.68
CA GLU A 35 -8.56 9.99 8.36
C GLU A 35 -8.23 9.88 9.86
N VAL A 36 -9.27 9.91 10.70
CA VAL A 36 -9.16 9.78 12.16
C VAL A 36 -10.16 8.76 12.67
N GLY A 37 -9.70 7.83 13.49
CA GLY A 37 -10.58 6.83 14.10
C GLY A 37 -9.79 5.77 14.87
N ASP A 38 -10.50 4.91 15.60
CA ASP A 38 -9.90 3.82 16.37
C ASP A 38 -9.54 2.64 15.45
N LEU A 39 -8.27 2.51 15.09
CA LEU A 39 -7.78 1.57 14.10
C LEU A 39 -7.33 0.23 14.72
N ASN A 40 -7.19 0.17 16.04
CA ASN A 40 -6.69 -1.01 16.76
C ASN A 40 -7.62 -1.47 17.90
N ASN A 41 -8.80 -0.86 18.04
CA ASN A 41 -9.81 -1.09 19.07
C ASN A 41 -9.32 -0.79 20.51
N ASP A 42 -8.41 0.17 20.69
CA ASP A 42 -7.91 0.59 22.00
C ASP A 42 -8.66 1.82 22.58
N LYS A 43 -9.72 2.27 21.88
CA LYS A 43 -10.56 3.43 22.19
C LYS A 43 -9.82 4.76 22.11
N ARG A 44 -8.78 4.85 21.28
CA ARG A 44 -8.06 6.09 20.99
C ARG A 44 -8.07 6.34 19.50
N ASP A 45 -8.14 7.61 19.16
CA ASP A 45 -8.11 8.01 17.76
C ASP A 45 -6.70 7.87 17.21
N ASP A 46 -6.55 6.98 16.23
CA ASP A 46 -5.39 6.85 15.37
C ASP A 46 -5.54 7.76 14.14
N ILE A 47 -4.46 7.98 13.41
CA ILE A 47 -4.45 8.91 12.27
C ILE A 47 -3.83 8.24 11.05
N ILE A 48 -4.51 8.33 9.92
CA ILE A 48 -3.97 7.98 8.61
C ILE A 48 -3.78 9.26 7.81
N VAL A 49 -2.63 9.39 7.17
CA VAL A 49 -2.28 10.53 6.32
C VAL A 49 -1.84 9.99 4.96
N LEU A 50 -2.45 10.50 3.90
CA LEU A 50 -1.99 10.30 2.53
C LEU A 50 -1.47 11.63 1.99
N GLU A 51 -0.22 11.64 1.55
CA GLU A 51 0.44 12.81 1.00
C GLU A 51 1.01 12.51 -0.38
N MET A 52 1.17 13.56 -1.18
CA MET A 52 1.81 13.52 -2.49
C MET A 52 3.06 14.41 -2.48
N ASP A 53 4.12 13.93 -3.12
CA ASP A 53 5.24 14.78 -3.50
C ASP A 53 4.91 15.43 -4.85
N VAL A 54 4.57 16.71 -4.81
CA VAL A 54 4.19 17.50 -5.99
C VAL A 54 5.40 18.18 -6.66
N GLU A 55 6.58 18.11 -6.03
CA GLU A 55 7.83 18.60 -6.61
C GLU A 55 8.51 17.53 -7.47
N ASP A 56 8.27 16.24 -7.18
CA ASP A 56 8.66 15.12 -8.03
C ASP A 56 7.74 14.97 -9.24
N GLU A 57 8.33 14.93 -10.43
CA GLU A 57 7.63 14.85 -11.73
C GLU A 57 6.72 13.62 -11.85
N THR A 58 7.01 12.55 -11.10
CA THR A 58 6.22 11.32 -11.11
C THR A 58 4.98 11.41 -10.24
N GLY A 59 4.89 12.40 -9.35
CA GLY A 59 3.79 12.55 -8.37
C GLY A 59 3.62 11.31 -7.48
N PRO A 60 4.66 10.84 -6.76
CA PRO A 60 4.55 9.68 -5.89
C PRO A 60 3.71 10.00 -4.65
N LEU A 61 3.02 8.98 -4.16
CA LEU A 61 2.15 9.04 -2.99
C LEU A 61 2.79 8.34 -1.79
N ARG A 62 2.50 8.81 -0.58
CA ARG A 62 2.92 8.19 0.68
C ARG A 62 1.75 8.08 1.64
N VAL A 63 1.50 6.86 2.10
CA VAL A 63 0.61 6.62 3.24
C VAL A 63 1.42 6.54 4.53
N GLN A 64 0.94 7.21 5.57
CA GLN A 64 1.45 7.11 6.93
C GLN A 64 0.33 6.75 7.90
N ILE A 65 0.63 5.86 8.83
CA ILE A 65 -0.30 5.45 9.88
C ILE A 65 0.34 5.74 11.22
N PHE A 66 -0.36 6.52 12.04
CA PHE A 66 0.06 6.94 13.36
C PHE A 66 -0.86 6.33 14.39
N LEU A 67 -0.29 5.57 15.32
CA LEU A 67 -1.03 5.00 16.43
C LEU A 67 -0.93 5.89 17.66
N SER A 68 -2.06 6.15 18.30
CA SER A 68 -2.14 6.86 19.56
C SER A 68 -1.52 6.05 20.69
N GLN A 69 -0.75 6.71 21.54
CA GLN A 69 -0.14 6.12 22.73
C GLN A 69 -0.89 6.53 24.00
N PRO A 70 -0.77 5.77 25.10
CA PRO A 70 -1.41 6.12 26.38
C PRO A 70 -1.07 7.52 26.92
N ASN A 71 0.11 8.03 26.57
CA ASN A 71 0.58 9.36 26.96
C ASN A 71 0.10 10.49 26.02
N GLY A 72 -0.79 10.19 25.07
CA GLY A 72 -1.33 11.15 24.10
C GLY A 72 -0.41 11.48 22.92
N LYS A 73 0.78 10.87 22.85
CA LYS A 73 1.66 11.01 21.68
C LYS A 73 1.24 10.07 20.56
N LEU A 74 1.55 10.47 19.33
CA LEU A 74 1.40 9.64 18.16
C LEU A 74 2.72 8.92 17.87
N ARG A 75 2.63 7.63 17.54
CA ARG A 75 3.76 6.82 17.06
C ARG A 75 3.52 6.42 15.62
N LEU A 76 4.47 6.75 14.74
CA LEU A 76 4.47 6.24 13.38
C LEU A 76 4.57 4.70 13.40
N ALA A 77 3.56 4.03 12.85
CA ALA A 77 3.50 2.57 12.73
C ALA A 77 3.83 2.10 11.31
N VAL A 78 3.41 2.87 10.30
CA VAL A 78 3.65 2.58 8.88
C VAL A 78 4.01 3.86 8.16
N SER A 79 4.97 3.78 7.25
CA SER A 79 5.18 4.77 6.19
C SER A 79 5.54 4.01 4.92
N SER A 80 4.71 4.10 3.89
CA SER A 80 4.91 3.36 2.62
C SER A 80 4.58 4.23 1.42
N THR A 81 5.41 4.09 0.39
CA THR A 81 5.19 4.63 -0.95
C THR A 81 4.97 3.52 -1.97
N GLN A 82 5.02 2.25 -1.55
CA GLN A 82 5.08 1.11 -2.45
C GLN A 82 3.71 0.60 -2.86
N ILE A 83 2.73 0.68 -1.96
CA ILE A 83 1.38 0.13 -2.15
C ILE A 83 0.56 0.89 -3.21
N MET A 84 1.04 2.04 -3.66
CA MET A 84 0.41 2.90 -4.65
C MET A 84 1.38 3.14 -5.80
N GLU A 85 0.85 3.20 -7.02
CA GLU A 85 1.62 3.66 -8.17
C GLU A 85 1.65 5.19 -8.19
N SER A 86 2.80 5.78 -8.52
CA SER A 86 2.91 7.21 -8.78
C SER A 86 1.93 7.64 -9.88
N GLN A 87 1.45 8.89 -9.87
CA GLN A 87 0.50 9.37 -10.88
C GLN A 87 1.08 9.34 -12.30
N TYR A 88 2.38 9.58 -12.46
CA TYR A 88 3.11 9.55 -13.72
C TYR A 88 4.32 8.62 -13.60
N PRO A 89 4.12 7.29 -13.58
CA PRO A 89 5.18 6.35 -13.28
C PRO A 89 6.22 6.33 -14.42
N PRO A 90 7.52 6.09 -14.12
CA PRO A 90 8.59 6.21 -15.12
C PRO A 90 8.41 5.36 -16.38
N ASN A 91 7.76 4.20 -16.26
CA ASN A 91 7.45 3.28 -17.36
C ASN A 91 6.35 3.80 -18.32
N LYS A 92 5.66 4.89 -17.96
CA LYS A 92 4.65 5.56 -18.79
C LYS A 92 5.16 6.86 -19.44
N HIS A 93 6.44 7.17 -19.31
CA HIS A 93 7.10 8.25 -20.06
C HIS A 93 6.39 9.62 -19.99
N GLY A 94 5.87 9.98 -18.80
CA GLY A 94 5.16 11.24 -18.56
C GLY A 94 3.64 11.17 -18.78
N GLU A 95 3.09 10.01 -19.15
CA GLU A 95 1.65 9.78 -19.19
C GLU A 95 1.10 9.40 -17.80
N HIS A 96 -0.14 9.84 -17.53
CA HIS A 96 -0.84 9.52 -16.29
C HIS A 96 -1.11 8.00 -16.20
N ASN A 97 -1.06 7.44 -14.98
CA ASN A 97 -1.26 6.01 -14.78
C ASN A 97 -2.69 5.52 -15.07
N GLY A 98 -3.66 6.43 -15.10
CA GLY A 98 -5.07 6.14 -15.41
C GLY A 98 -5.90 5.69 -14.20
N ASN A 99 -5.26 5.48 -13.05
CA ASN A 99 -5.89 5.03 -11.82
C ASN A 99 -6.27 6.23 -10.95
N THR A 100 -7.35 6.10 -10.18
CA THR A 100 -7.66 7.09 -9.14
C THR A 100 -6.74 6.91 -7.95
N ILE A 101 -6.46 8.00 -7.22
CA ILE A 101 -5.77 7.89 -5.93
C ILE A 101 -6.62 7.00 -5.00
N PRO A 102 -6.03 5.99 -4.34
CA PRO A 102 -6.75 5.16 -3.39
C PRO A 102 -7.30 5.93 -2.19
N ASP A 103 -8.43 5.47 -1.67
CA ASP A 103 -9.09 6.02 -0.49
C ASP A 103 -8.81 5.13 0.73
N PHE A 104 -8.36 5.71 1.84
CA PHE A 104 -8.03 5.02 3.09
C PHE A 104 -8.96 5.41 4.24
N PHE A 105 -9.73 4.46 4.75
CA PHE A 105 -10.65 4.72 5.87
C PHE A 105 -10.57 3.66 6.96
N ILE A 106 -11.14 4.00 8.12
CA ILE A 106 -11.20 3.13 9.28
C ILE A 106 -12.62 2.63 9.43
N GLU A 107 -12.78 1.31 9.50
CA GLU A 107 -14.07 0.67 9.70
C GLU A 107 -13.90 -0.53 10.63
N GLU A 108 -14.67 -0.58 11.72
CA GLU A 108 -14.66 -1.67 12.69
C GLU A 108 -13.25 -2.05 13.22
N GLY A 109 -12.41 -1.04 13.46
CA GLY A 109 -11.03 -1.26 13.94
C GLY A 109 -10.12 -1.95 12.93
N LYS A 110 -10.37 -1.73 11.65
CA LYS A 110 -9.57 -2.20 10.54
C LYS A 110 -9.29 -1.03 9.59
N LEU A 111 -8.12 -1.09 8.96
CA LEU A 111 -7.79 -0.18 7.88
C LEU A 111 -8.34 -0.77 6.60
N ARG A 112 -9.04 0.05 5.82
CA ARG A 112 -9.49 -0.31 4.48
C ARG A 112 -8.90 0.63 3.45
N MET A 113 -8.49 0.05 2.33
CA MET A 113 -8.01 0.78 1.15
C MET A 113 -8.91 0.43 -0.03
N LEU A 114 -9.58 1.43 -0.59
CA LEU A 114 -10.34 1.29 -1.83
C LEU A 114 -9.51 1.76 -3.01
N THR A 115 -9.49 0.95 -4.07
CA THR A 115 -8.83 1.28 -5.33
C THR A 115 -9.79 1.13 -6.49
N ASP A 116 -9.59 1.93 -7.54
CA ASP A 116 -10.16 1.70 -8.86
C ASP A 116 -8.99 1.58 -9.84
N ILE A 117 -8.72 0.35 -10.27
CA ILE A 117 -7.60 0.01 -11.15
C ILE A 117 -8.18 -0.69 -12.37
N ASP A 118 -7.97 -0.13 -13.56
CA ASP A 118 -8.50 -0.64 -14.83
C ASP A 118 -10.03 -0.92 -14.80
N GLY A 119 -10.79 -0.07 -14.09
CA GLY A 119 -12.25 -0.21 -13.94
C GLY A 119 -12.68 -1.31 -12.96
N ARG A 120 -11.73 -1.91 -12.24
CA ARG A 120 -11.98 -2.90 -11.18
C ARG A 120 -11.87 -2.23 -9.82
N LYS A 121 -13.02 -2.13 -9.14
CA LYS A 121 -13.09 -1.63 -7.77
C LYS A 121 -12.62 -2.72 -6.82
N SER A 122 -11.67 -2.42 -5.95
CA SER A 122 -11.13 -3.37 -4.98
C SER A 122 -11.09 -2.75 -3.59
N CYS A 123 -11.39 -3.55 -2.56
CA CYS A 123 -11.18 -3.20 -1.16
C CYS A 123 -10.16 -4.14 -0.55
N TYR A 124 -9.12 -3.59 0.05
CA TYR A 124 -8.09 -4.30 0.78
C TYR A 124 -8.25 -4.00 2.27
N GLU A 125 -8.47 -5.04 3.05
CA GLU A 125 -8.72 -4.92 4.49
C GLU A 125 -7.48 -5.37 5.27
N PHE A 126 -6.99 -4.49 6.13
CA PHE A 126 -5.83 -4.72 6.98
C PHE A 126 -6.21 -4.73 8.45
N ARG A 127 -5.68 -5.70 9.18
CA ARG A 127 -5.81 -5.79 10.63
C ARG A 127 -4.49 -5.41 11.31
N PHE A 128 -4.57 -4.63 12.37
CA PHE A 128 -3.43 -4.42 13.25
C PHE A 128 -3.20 -5.63 14.17
N ARG A 129 -2.01 -6.25 14.10
CA ARG A 129 -1.61 -7.36 14.97
C ARG A 129 -0.11 -7.35 15.18
N GLN A 130 0.35 -7.59 16.42
CA GLN A 130 1.78 -7.68 16.75
C GLN A 130 2.60 -6.51 16.17
N ASN A 131 2.09 -5.28 16.33
CA ASN A 131 2.72 -4.06 15.85
C ASN A 131 2.88 -3.94 14.32
N ASN A 132 2.07 -4.66 13.54
CA ASN A 132 2.06 -4.58 12.08
C ASN A 132 0.62 -4.54 11.55
N PHE A 133 0.44 -4.01 10.34
CA PHE A 133 -0.81 -4.09 9.59
C PHE A 133 -0.71 -5.22 8.56
N GLU A 134 -1.50 -6.27 8.76
CA GLU A 134 -1.53 -7.47 7.93
C GLU A 134 -2.77 -7.44 7.02
N LEU A 135 -2.60 -7.66 5.72
CA LEU A 135 -3.71 -7.84 4.78
C LEU A 135 -4.46 -9.13 5.13
N VAL A 136 -5.77 -9.04 5.35
CA VAL A 136 -6.61 -10.17 5.79
C VAL A 136 -7.70 -10.53 4.79
N LYS A 137 -8.28 -9.54 4.10
CA LYS A 137 -9.35 -9.75 3.12
C LYS A 137 -9.13 -8.86 1.90
N ILE A 138 -9.52 -9.37 0.74
CA ILE A 138 -9.62 -8.62 -0.51
C ILE A 138 -11.02 -8.87 -1.06
N SER A 139 -11.75 -7.82 -1.40
CA SER A 139 -12.95 -7.92 -2.23
C SER A 139 -12.76 -7.13 -3.52
N ARG A 140 -13.27 -7.66 -4.63
CA ARG A 140 -13.19 -7.01 -5.94
C ARG A 140 -14.51 -7.12 -6.66
N VAL A 141 -14.88 -6.05 -7.35
CA VAL A 141 -16.05 -5.96 -8.19
C VAL A 141 -15.66 -5.37 -9.54
N TYR A 142 -16.07 -6.04 -10.60
CA TYR A 142 -15.97 -5.55 -11.97
C TYR A 142 -17.34 -5.59 -12.63
N TRP A 143 -17.73 -4.52 -13.32
CA TRP A 143 -19.00 -4.43 -14.02
C TRP A 143 -18.80 -4.57 -15.54
N ASN A 144 -19.63 -5.39 -16.19
CA ASN A 144 -19.51 -5.65 -17.64
C ASN A 144 -20.13 -4.59 -18.55
N GLY A 145 -20.60 -3.46 -18.01
CA GLY A 145 -21.32 -2.46 -18.80
C GLY A 145 -22.79 -2.79 -19.07
N LYS A 146 -23.32 -3.89 -18.51
CA LYS A 146 -24.72 -4.34 -18.66
C LYS A 146 -25.38 -4.49 -17.30
N ASN A 147 -25.97 -5.65 -16.99
CA ASN A 147 -26.69 -5.87 -15.74
C ASN A 147 -25.96 -6.81 -14.77
N THR A 148 -24.66 -7.06 -14.94
CA THR A 148 -23.94 -8.10 -14.18
C THR A 148 -22.62 -7.60 -13.61
N THR A 149 -22.38 -7.89 -12.34
CA THR A 149 -21.08 -7.75 -11.68
C THR A 149 -20.38 -9.11 -11.59
N PHE A 150 -19.05 -9.07 -11.71
CA PHE A 150 -18.14 -10.16 -11.47
C PHE A 150 -17.41 -9.88 -10.17
N GLU A 151 -17.62 -10.73 -9.19
CA GLU A 151 -17.13 -10.53 -7.83
C GLU A 151 -16.07 -11.56 -7.47
N THR A 152 -15.11 -11.11 -6.68
CA THR A 152 -14.08 -11.97 -6.12
C THR A 152 -13.87 -11.59 -4.66
N GLU A 153 -14.01 -12.55 -3.77
CA GLU A 153 -13.67 -12.42 -2.36
C GLU A 153 -12.52 -13.35 -2.01
N ILE A 154 -11.49 -12.82 -1.38
CA ILE A 154 -10.32 -13.56 -0.93
C ILE A 154 -10.18 -13.34 0.56
N ASP A 155 -10.32 -14.40 1.33
CA ASP A 155 -10.03 -14.43 2.76
C ASP A 155 -8.68 -15.12 2.96
N LEU A 156 -7.67 -14.33 3.33
CA LEU A 156 -6.31 -14.80 3.53
C LEU A 156 -6.15 -15.58 4.85
N ILE A 157 -7.00 -15.31 5.84
CA ILE A 157 -7.02 -16.05 7.11
C ILE A 157 -7.59 -17.45 6.87
N ALA A 158 -8.75 -17.52 6.22
CA ALA A 158 -9.41 -18.78 5.87
C ALA A 158 -8.72 -19.50 4.69
N LYS A 159 -7.83 -18.81 3.98
CA LYS A 159 -7.13 -19.29 2.79
C LYS A 159 -8.10 -19.74 1.70
N THR A 160 -9.13 -18.93 1.46
CA THR A 160 -10.16 -19.21 0.44
C THR A 160 -10.34 -18.06 -0.52
N LYS A 161 -10.56 -18.39 -1.80
CA LYS A 161 -11.00 -17.48 -2.84
C LYS A 161 -12.38 -17.92 -3.34
N ILE A 162 -13.33 -17.01 -3.35
CA ILE A 162 -14.68 -17.20 -3.88
C ILE A 162 -14.83 -16.23 -5.05
N GLN A 163 -15.38 -16.72 -6.15
CA GLN A 163 -15.70 -15.92 -7.33
C GLN A 163 -17.14 -16.20 -7.72
N PHE A 164 -17.89 -15.17 -8.09
CA PHE A 164 -19.29 -15.31 -8.46
C PHE A 164 -19.75 -14.14 -9.33
N GLU A 165 -20.94 -14.27 -9.88
CA GLU A 165 -21.62 -13.23 -10.64
C GLU A 165 -22.90 -12.83 -9.91
N GLN A 166 -23.28 -11.56 -10.04
CA GLN A 166 -24.51 -11.04 -9.44
C GLN A 166 -25.18 -10.05 -10.41
N GLU A 167 -26.50 -10.09 -10.48
CA GLU A 167 -27.25 -9.10 -11.25
C GLU A 167 -27.43 -7.80 -10.45
N LEU A 168 -27.34 -6.65 -11.11
CA LEU A 168 -27.50 -5.37 -10.45
C LEU A 168 -28.91 -5.26 -9.82
N GLY A 169 -28.95 -4.91 -8.54
CA GLY A 169 -30.20 -4.76 -7.79
C GLY A 169 -30.84 -6.08 -7.34
N SER A 170 -30.16 -7.22 -7.51
CA SER A 170 -30.59 -8.53 -7.02
C SER A 170 -29.58 -9.09 -6.02
N ASP A 171 -30.05 -9.83 -5.02
CA ASP A 171 -29.20 -10.61 -4.11
C ASP A 171 -28.88 -12.01 -4.65
N GLU A 172 -29.35 -12.34 -5.86
CA GLU A 172 -29.13 -13.64 -6.48
C GLU A 172 -27.70 -13.80 -6.99
N ILE A 173 -27.06 -14.90 -6.57
CA ILE A 173 -25.66 -15.21 -6.90
C ILE A 173 -25.61 -16.34 -7.93
N PHE A 174 -24.89 -16.10 -9.02
CA PHE A 174 -24.70 -17.04 -10.12
C PHE A 174 -23.24 -17.49 -10.21
N ASN A 175 -23.01 -18.63 -10.88
CA ASN A 175 -21.69 -19.10 -11.28
C ASN A 175 -20.63 -19.16 -10.14
N LYS A 176 -21.08 -19.37 -8.90
CA LYS A 176 -20.23 -19.36 -7.70
C LYS A 176 -19.20 -20.49 -7.73
N ARG A 177 -17.94 -20.12 -7.60
CA ARG A 177 -16.78 -21.03 -7.53
C ARG A 177 -15.97 -20.72 -6.28
N LYS A 178 -15.58 -21.76 -5.56
CA LYS A 178 -14.70 -21.66 -4.39
C LYS A 178 -13.42 -22.44 -4.63
N LYS A 179 -12.28 -21.85 -4.25
CA LYS A 179 -10.95 -22.47 -4.33
C LYS A 179 -10.19 -22.21 -3.03
N ALA A 180 -9.37 -23.17 -2.63
CA ALA A 180 -8.36 -22.94 -1.61
C ALA A 180 -7.18 -22.17 -2.22
N ILE A 181 -6.54 -21.29 -1.45
CA ILE A 181 -5.33 -20.57 -1.85
C ILE A 181 -4.16 -20.96 -0.92
N LYS A 182 -2.95 -20.88 -1.46
CA LYS A 182 -1.73 -21.17 -0.70
C LYS A 182 -1.05 -19.86 -0.32
N ILE A 183 -1.01 -19.57 0.97
CA ILE A 183 -0.21 -18.48 1.53
C ILE A 183 0.60 -19.00 2.73
N ASN A 184 1.84 -18.53 2.83
CA ASN A 184 2.75 -18.89 3.92
C ASN A 184 2.59 -17.93 5.11
N SER A 185 2.39 -16.65 4.83
CA SER A 185 2.19 -15.58 5.81
C SER A 185 1.24 -14.52 5.25
N LEU A 186 0.62 -13.74 6.14
CA LEU A 186 -0.18 -12.59 5.73
C LEU A 186 0.77 -11.47 5.26
N PRO A 187 0.50 -10.82 4.11
CA PRO A 187 1.29 -9.69 3.64
C PRO A 187 1.17 -8.51 4.61
N LYS A 188 2.25 -7.76 4.77
CA LYS A 188 2.23 -6.51 5.55
C LYS A 188 2.12 -5.32 4.61
N ILE A 189 1.41 -4.29 5.02
CA ILE A 189 1.20 -3.10 4.19
C ILE A 189 2.52 -2.43 3.73
N GLN A 190 3.56 -2.49 4.56
CA GLN A 190 4.87 -1.91 4.24
C GLN A 190 5.68 -2.73 3.21
N ASP A 191 5.30 -3.98 2.99
CA ASP A 191 5.97 -4.93 2.09
C ASP A 191 5.15 -5.16 0.80
N LEU A 192 3.96 -4.53 0.68
CA LEU A 192 3.09 -4.63 -0.49
C LEU A 192 3.42 -3.52 -1.49
N GLY A 193 3.82 -3.93 -2.69
CA GLY A 193 3.88 -3.07 -3.87
C GLY A 193 2.53 -3.00 -4.59
N PHE A 194 2.34 -1.95 -5.38
CA PHE A 194 1.18 -1.80 -6.27
C PHE A 194 0.97 -3.04 -7.16
N SER A 195 2.04 -3.59 -7.72
CA SER A 195 1.98 -4.80 -8.55
C SER A 195 1.58 -6.06 -7.78
N ASP A 196 1.75 -6.10 -6.46
CA ASP A 196 1.34 -7.25 -5.64
C ASP A 196 -0.18 -7.28 -5.44
N LEU A 197 -0.81 -6.10 -5.39
CA LEU A 197 -2.27 -5.96 -5.29
C LEU A 197 -2.98 -6.63 -6.47
N GLU A 198 -2.36 -6.60 -7.64
CA GLU A 198 -2.87 -7.18 -8.89
C GLU A 198 -2.70 -8.70 -8.98
N GLN A 199 -1.83 -9.31 -8.16
CA GLN A 199 -1.50 -10.75 -8.25
C GLN A 199 -2.49 -11.68 -7.52
N TYR A 200 -3.30 -11.17 -6.61
CA TYR A 200 -4.32 -11.95 -5.87
C TYR A 200 -5.51 -12.35 -6.75
#